data_AF-A0A6C0JFI1-F1
#
_entry.id   AF-A0A6C0JFI1-F1
#
_cell.length_a   1.000
_cell.length_b   1.000
_cell.length_c   1.000
_cell.angle_alpha   90.00
_cell.angle_beta   90.00
_cell.angle_gamma   90.00
#
_symmetry.space_group_name_H-M   'P 1'
#
loop_
_entity.id
_entity.type
_entity.pdbx_description
1 polymer ?
#
loop_
_entity_poly.entity_id
_entity_poly.type
_entity_poly.pdbx_seq_one_letter_code
_entity_poly.pdbx_strand_id
1 'polypeptide(L)'
;MNKTLIGKEKYLFLINDSSNELKVHCENLELVKDKKLLQYNFNNFLLVVFPDKSIIYKKFLPDNYVVKYRPAFKIYKDKLQDRVLDGYKILKNESDTYYKTDTHINLKGNYIVYTNFINKINSLFNLNIIQKKITILHKTCELSSLNQGIGDLTWSSNLGQQVLDSVIDSYYFTNDFEFFYNTYTIKNDKKIRFLNYDLIDETLQLENNNEFANWNIISKYIIYKKNVTNLPKIKVIIFYDSFLLNILPLYLELFYEIYMIKEIYSNTFINLIKSDYVFEFRVERFLA
;
A
#
# COMPACT_ATOMS: atom_id res chain seq x y z
N MET A 1 -2.90 24.30 7.46
CA MET A 1 -3.10 23.46 8.66
C MET A 1 -2.03 22.38 8.64
N ASN A 2 -1.23 22.25 9.69
CA ASN A 2 -0.13 21.26 9.73
C ASN A 2 -0.70 19.86 9.75
N LYS A 3 -0.18 18.95 8.92
CA LYS A 3 -0.61 17.55 8.88
C LYS A 3 0.28 16.62 9.71
N THR A 4 1.49 17.06 10.01
CA THR A 4 2.46 16.30 10.79
C THR A 4 2.35 16.61 12.28
N LEU A 5 2.29 15.57 13.10
CA LEU A 5 2.47 15.60 14.55
C LEU A 5 3.86 15.05 14.91
N ILE A 6 4.61 15.79 15.73
CA ILE A 6 5.86 15.30 16.31
C ILE A 6 5.52 14.50 17.57
N GLY A 7 5.80 13.20 17.52
CA GLY A 7 5.72 12.29 18.65
C GLY A 7 7.02 12.19 19.44
N LYS A 8 7.00 11.32 20.44
CA LYS A 8 8.17 10.95 21.25
C LYS A 8 9.25 10.34 20.38
N GLU A 9 10.50 10.47 20.83
CA GLU A 9 11.67 9.98 20.12
C GLU A 9 11.75 10.45 18.66
N LYS A 10 11.13 11.59 18.34
CA LYS A 10 11.10 12.21 17.01
C LYS A 10 10.34 11.40 15.95
N TYR A 11 9.44 10.48 16.34
CA TYR A 11 8.53 9.85 15.38
C TYR A 11 7.52 10.85 14.85
N LEU A 12 7.25 10.84 13.55
CA LEU A 12 6.25 11.71 12.92
C LEU A 12 4.96 10.94 12.66
N PHE A 13 3.82 11.58 12.90
CA PHE A 13 2.49 11.01 12.65
C PHE A 13 1.64 11.93 11.79
N LEU A 14 0.72 11.34 11.03
CA LEU A 14 -0.29 12.08 10.28
C LEU A 14 -1.48 12.38 11.19
N ILE A 15 -1.94 13.63 11.27
CA ILE A 15 -3.04 14.01 12.17
C ILE A 15 -4.19 14.79 11.52
N ASN A 16 -3.95 15.46 10.40
CA ASN A 16 -4.96 16.28 9.71
C ASN A 16 -5.10 15.82 8.26
N ASP A 17 -5.34 14.52 8.08
CA ASP A 17 -5.74 13.97 6.80
C ASP A 17 -7.27 14.06 6.61
N SER A 18 -7.75 13.80 5.40
CA SER A 18 -9.19 13.83 5.10
C SER A 18 -9.99 12.80 5.92
N SER A 19 -9.32 11.78 6.45
CA SER A 19 -9.94 10.66 7.17
C SER A 19 -9.96 10.86 8.69
N ASN A 20 -9.26 11.86 9.22
CA ASN A 20 -9.10 12.14 10.65
C ASN A 20 -8.71 10.89 11.45
N GLU A 21 -7.76 10.12 10.92
CA GLU A 21 -7.35 8.80 11.42
C GLU A 21 -7.13 8.76 12.94
N LEU A 22 -6.27 9.62 13.47
CA LEU A 22 -5.95 9.62 14.90
C LEU A 22 -7.19 9.95 15.76
N LYS A 23 -8.05 10.86 15.29
CA LYS A 23 -9.31 11.19 15.96
C LYS A 23 -10.24 9.98 16.00
N VAL A 24 -10.40 9.28 14.88
CA VAL A 24 -11.21 8.06 14.76
C VAL A 24 -10.77 7.03 15.79
N HIS A 25 -9.47 6.80 15.94
CA HIS A 25 -8.93 5.81 16.87
C HIS A 25 -8.97 6.23 18.35
N CYS A 26 -8.80 7.52 18.65
CA CYS A 26 -8.84 8.06 20.01
C CYS A 26 -10.27 8.24 20.55
N GLU A 27 -11.21 8.61 19.69
CA GLU A 27 -12.61 8.87 20.05
C GLU A 27 -13.54 7.70 19.72
N ASN A 28 -13.03 6.64 19.08
CA ASN A 28 -13.81 5.48 18.64
C ASN A 28 -14.96 5.87 17.68
N LEU A 29 -14.65 6.70 16.68
CA LEU A 29 -15.65 7.18 15.73
C LEU A 29 -15.95 6.11 14.67
N GLU A 30 -17.20 5.69 14.59
CA GLU A 30 -17.68 4.80 13.52
C GLU A 30 -18.10 5.63 12.31
N LEU A 31 -17.26 5.64 11.26
CA LEU A 31 -17.49 6.44 10.05
C LEU A 31 -17.84 5.60 8.82
N VAL A 32 -17.78 4.26 8.93
CA VAL A 32 -18.06 3.35 7.83
C VAL A 32 -19.54 3.46 7.42
N LYS A 33 -19.78 3.66 6.12
CA LYS A 33 -21.14 3.68 5.56
C LYS A 33 -21.46 2.33 4.92
N ASP A 34 -22.57 1.71 5.31
CA ASP A 34 -23.01 0.39 4.83
C ASP A 34 -22.98 0.22 3.30
N LYS A 35 -23.31 1.28 2.55
CA LYS A 35 -23.30 1.26 1.07
C LYS A 35 -21.94 0.87 0.48
N LYS A 36 -20.83 1.20 1.14
CA LYS A 36 -19.48 0.80 0.70
C LYS A 36 -19.22 -0.70 0.85
N LEU A 37 -19.90 -1.37 1.77
CA LEU A 37 -19.72 -2.82 1.99
C LEU A 37 -20.53 -3.66 1.02
N LEU A 38 -21.62 -3.11 0.47
CA LEU A 38 -22.48 -3.80 -0.49
C LEU A 38 -21.77 -4.11 -1.81
N GLN A 39 -20.68 -3.41 -2.13
CA GLN A 39 -19.94 -3.63 -3.37
C GLN A 39 -19.15 -4.94 -3.38
N TYR A 40 -18.78 -5.49 -2.21
CA TYR A 40 -18.02 -6.73 -2.09
C TYR A 40 -18.90 -7.96 -2.34
N ASN A 41 -19.18 -8.23 -3.61
CA ASN A 41 -20.02 -9.34 -4.05
C ASN A 41 -19.25 -10.43 -4.81
N PHE A 42 -18.00 -10.17 -5.22
CA PHE A 42 -17.17 -11.17 -5.88
C PHE A 42 -16.73 -12.21 -4.85
N ASN A 43 -16.76 -13.50 -5.19
CA ASN A 43 -16.47 -14.56 -4.21
C ASN A 43 -14.97 -14.73 -3.97
N ASN A 44 -14.17 -14.64 -5.03
CA ASN A 44 -12.75 -14.92 -5.03
C ASN A 44 -11.94 -13.67 -4.73
N PHE A 45 -12.20 -13.04 -3.57
CA PHE A 45 -11.52 -11.82 -3.18
C PHE A 45 -10.90 -11.88 -1.78
N LEU A 46 -9.83 -11.11 -1.59
CA LEU A 46 -9.20 -10.88 -0.29
C LEU A 46 -8.92 -9.38 -0.11
N LEU A 47 -9.35 -8.82 1.02
CA LEU A 47 -8.96 -7.50 1.48
C LEU A 47 -7.77 -7.61 2.44
N VAL A 48 -6.68 -6.91 2.13
CA VAL A 48 -5.52 -6.75 3.00
C VAL A 48 -5.55 -5.34 3.58
N VAL A 49 -5.67 -5.25 4.91
CA VAL A 49 -5.72 -3.96 5.60
C VAL A 49 -4.38 -3.69 6.27
N PHE A 50 -3.66 -2.66 5.79
CA PHE A 50 -2.51 -2.11 6.50
C PHE A 50 -2.98 -1.32 7.72
N PRO A 51 -2.40 -1.54 8.91
CA PRO A 51 -2.74 -0.74 10.08
C PRO A 51 -2.23 0.69 9.87
N ASP A 52 -2.87 1.66 10.52
CA ASP A 52 -2.28 2.98 10.61
C ASP A 52 -1.04 2.96 11.52
N LYS A 53 -0.05 3.79 11.16
CA LYS A 53 1.22 3.90 11.89
C LYS A 53 1.00 4.22 13.37
N SER A 54 0.00 5.05 13.69
CA SER A 54 -0.34 5.43 15.07
C SER A 54 -0.75 4.22 15.92
N ILE A 55 -1.32 3.17 15.32
CA ILE A 55 -1.75 1.95 16.02
C ILE A 55 -0.55 1.08 16.37
N ILE A 56 0.37 0.88 15.41
CA ILE A 56 1.59 0.08 15.61
C ILE A 56 2.54 0.78 16.57
N TYR A 57 2.68 2.10 16.42
CA TYR A 57 3.65 2.92 17.15
C TYR A 57 3.01 3.83 18.19
N LYS A 58 1.89 3.42 18.78
CA LYS A 58 1.17 4.20 19.80
C LYS A 58 2.04 4.63 20.99
N LYS A 59 3.08 3.86 21.34
CA LYS A 59 4.01 4.21 22.42
C LYS A 59 4.81 5.49 22.16
N PHE A 60 4.96 5.87 20.88
CA PHE A 60 5.66 7.08 20.46
C PHE A 60 4.70 8.26 20.25
N LEU A 61 3.38 8.09 20.42
CA LEU A 61 2.47 9.22 20.43
C LEU A 61 2.67 10.06 21.71
N PRO A 62 2.39 11.38 21.67
CA PRO A 62 2.30 12.20 22.87
C PRO A 62 1.23 11.66 23.85
N ASP A 63 1.41 11.88 25.15
CA ASP A 63 0.59 11.23 26.20
C ASP A 63 -0.91 11.57 26.15
N ASN A 64 -1.27 12.71 25.55
CA ASN A 64 -2.67 13.10 25.35
C ASN A 64 -3.38 12.29 24.25
N TYR A 65 -2.65 11.51 23.43
CA TYR A 65 -3.23 10.65 22.41
C TYR A 65 -3.31 9.21 22.87
N VAL A 66 -4.51 8.80 23.30
CA VAL A 66 -4.80 7.43 23.71
C VAL A 66 -5.53 6.73 22.57
N VAL A 67 -4.83 5.90 21.79
CA VAL A 67 -5.42 5.06 20.74
C VAL A 67 -6.21 3.93 21.39
N LYS A 68 -7.55 3.97 21.27
CA LYS A 68 -8.46 3.04 21.96
C LYS A 68 -8.86 1.87 21.09
N TYR A 69 -9.27 2.12 19.84
CA TYR A 69 -9.97 1.12 19.05
C TYR A 69 -9.77 1.27 17.53
N ARG A 70 -10.17 0.22 16.80
CA ARG A 70 -10.09 0.05 15.34
C ARG A 70 -11.50 -0.16 14.76
N PRO A 71 -12.39 0.85 14.81
CA PRO A 71 -13.82 0.68 14.54
C PRO A 71 -14.09 0.23 13.11
N ALA A 72 -13.50 0.90 12.12
CA ALA A 72 -13.71 0.58 10.72
C ALA A 72 -13.22 -0.84 10.37
N PHE A 73 -12.03 -1.21 10.86
CA PHE A 73 -11.51 -2.56 10.66
C PHE A 73 -12.43 -3.64 11.25
N LYS A 74 -12.99 -3.42 12.45
CA LYS A 74 -13.93 -4.36 13.08
C LYS A 74 -15.13 -4.63 12.17
N ILE A 75 -15.76 -3.59 11.62
CA ILE A 75 -16.94 -3.71 10.75
C ILE A 75 -16.62 -4.53 9.49
N TYR A 76 -15.50 -4.21 8.83
CA TYR A 76 -15.04 -4.96 7.66
C TYR A 76 -14.73 -6.41 8.03
N LYS A 77 -14.10 -6.65 9.18
CA LYS A 77 -13.78 -8.01 9.65
C LYS A 77 -15.02 -8.83 9.95
N ASP A 78 -16.03 -8.24 10.59
CA ASP A 78 -17.28 -8.90 10.93
C ASP A 78 -18.08 -9.22 9.65
N LYS A 79 -18.06 -8.32 8.65
CA LYS A 79 -18.76 -8.49 7.37
C LYS A 79 -18.09 -9.50 6.43
N LEU A 80 -16.77 -9.41 6.27
CA LEU A 80 -16.00 -10.14 5.26
C LEU A 80 -15.29 -11.38 5.83
N GLN A 81 -15.27 -11.52 7.15
CA GLN A 81 -14.78 -12.70 7.88
C GLN A 81 -13.35 -13.07 7.49
N ASP A 82 -13.13 -14.29 7.01
CA ASP A 82 -11.82 -14.83 6.64
C ASP A 82 -11.24 -14.21 5.36
N ARG A 83 -12.03 -13.45 4.60
CA ARG A 83 -11.60 -12.66 3.43
C ARG A 83 -11.01 -11.29 3.79
N VAL A 84 -10.58 -11.13 5.05
CA VAL A 84 -9.78 -9.98 5.51
C VAL A 84 -8.51 -10.44 6.19
N LEU A 85 -7.37 -9.97 5.68
CA LEU A 85 -6.05 -10.11 6.29
C LEU A 85 -5.75 -8.90 7.17
N ASP A 86 -5.54 -9.15 8.46
CA ASP A 86 -5.31 -8.12 9.49
C ASP A 86 -3.82 -7.77 9.61
N GLY A 87 -3.39 -6.70 8.94
CA GLY A 87 -2.00 -6.24 9.00
C GLY A 87 -1.54 -5.86 10.40
N TYR A 88 -2.42 -5.41 11.31
CA TYR A 88 -2.05 -5.15 12.71
C TYR A 88 -1.61 -6.43 13.42
N LYS A 89 -2.36 -7.53 13.27
CA LYS A 89 -1.99 -8.80 13.90
C LYS A 89 -0.65 -9.31 13.40
N ILE A 90 -0.33 -9.05 12.14
CA ILE A 90 0.92 -9.42 11.51
C ILE A 90 2.08 -8.57 12.05
N LEU A 91 1.90 -7.26 12.17
CA LEU A 91 3.00 -6.31 12.39
C LEU A 91 3.18 -5.83 13.84
N LYS A 92 2.20 -6.04 14.74
CA LYS A 92 2.20 -5.44 16.09
C LYS A 92 3.39 -5.79 16.99
N ASN A 93 4.03 -6.93 16.73
CA ASN A 93 5.20 -7.40 17.48
C ASN A 93 6.51 -7.23 16.69
N GLU A 94 6.41 -6.72 15.47
CA GLU A 94 7.57 -6.51 14.60
C GLU A 94 8.16 -5.13 14.86
N SER A 95 9.48 -5.06 14.98
CA SER A 95 10.20 -3.80 15.12
C SER A 95 10.43 -3.15 13.77
N ASP A 96 10.40 -1.83 13.75
CA ASP A 96 10.88 -1.01 12.63
C ASP A 96 10.25 -1.37 11.26
N THR A 97 8.91 -1.41 11.23
CA THR A 97 8.11 -1.76 10.04
C THR A 97 7.54 -0.55 9.30
N TYR A 98 7.49 0.61 9.94
CA TYR A 98 7.16 1.89 9.31
C TYR A 98 8.35 2.83 9.43
N TYR A 99 8.52 3.68 8.43
CA TYR A 99 9.45 4.81 8.49
C TYR A 99 9.10 5.72 9.66
N LYS A 100 10.12 6.34 10.26
CA LYS A 100 9.95 7.30 11.34
C LYS A 100 9.37 8.63 10.86
N THR A 101 9.77 9.09 9.69
CA THR A 101 9.53 10.43 9.12
C THR A 101 8.57 10.43 7.92
N ASP A 102 7.95 9.28 7.63
CA ASP A 102 6.97 9.10 6.56
C ASP A 102 5.70 8.39 7.09
N THR A 103 4.57 8.56 6.41
CA THR A 103 3.28 7.93 6.76
C THR A 103 3.20 6.44 6.41
N HIS A 104 4.02 5.97 5.48
CA HIS A 104 3.97 4.64 4.90
C HIS A 104 4.79 3.62 5.69
N ILE A 105 4.40 2.37 5.47
CA ILE A 105 5.15 1.18 5.84
C ILE A 105 6.46 1.11 5.01
N ASN A 106 7.55 0.65 5.62
CA ASN A 106 8.82 0.46 4.92
C ASN A 106 8.87 -0.91 4.19
N LEU A 107 9.93 -1.16 3.40
CA LEU A 107 10.05 -2.41 2.63
C LEU A 107 10.02 -3.66 3.53
N LYS A 108 10.64 -3.60 4.72
CA LYS A 108 10.63 -4.70 5.68
C LYS A 108 9.21 -5.04 6.12
N GLY A 109 8.44 -4.06 6.57
CA GLY A 109 7.04 -4.25 6.95
C GLY A 109 6.21 -4.80 5.78
N ASN A 110 6.38 -4.24 4.58
CA ASN A 110 5.68 -4.69 3.39
C ASN A 110 6.01 -6.13 3.00
N TYR A 111 7.27 -6.54 3.11
CA TYR A 111 7.68 -7.91 2.79
C TYR A 111 7.08 -8.94 3.76
N ILE A 112 6.93 -8.58 5.04
CA ILE A 112 6.22 -9.41 6.03
C ILE A 112 4.74 -9.55 5.65
N VAL A 113 4.08 -8.45 5.25
CA VAL A 113 2.68 -8.49 4.79
C VAL A 113 2.54 -9.31 3.51
N TYR A 114 3.44 -9.14 2.53
CA TYR A 114 3.51 -9.90 1.28
C TYR A 114 3.60 -11.41 1.54
N THR A 115 4.48 -11.82 2.46
CA THR A 115 4.63 -13.23 2.87
C THR A 115 3.31 -13.79 3.43
N ASN A 116 2.66 -13.04 4.31
CA ASN A 116 1.38 -13.43 4.90
C ASN A 116 0.24 -13.43 3.89
N PHE A 117 0.25 -12.50 2.93
CA PHE A 117 -0.71 -12.46 1.83
C PHE A 117 -0.63 -13.73 0.99
N ILE A 118 0.57 -14.16 0.57
CA ILE A 118 0.76 -15.38 -0.22
C ILE A 118 0.27 -16.61 0.55
N ASN A 119 0.66 -16.74 1.81
CA ASN A 119 0.19 -17.84 2.66
C ASN A 119 -1.34 -17.84 2.78
N LYS A 120 -1.95 -16.65 2.92
CA LYS A 120 -3.39 -16.50 3.04
C LYS A 120 -4.11 -16.88 1.76
N ILE A 121 -3.68 -16.43 0.59
CA ILE A 121 -4.35 -16.77 -0.68
C ILE A 121 -4.15 -18.25 -1.04
N ASN A 122 -2.97 -18.83 -0.74
CA ASN A 122 -2.73 -20.25 -0.96
C ASN A 122 -3.68 -21.09 -0.09
N SER A 123 -3.84 -20.74 1.18
CA SER A 123 -4.76 -21.42 2.09
C SER A 123 -6.25 -21.19 1.74
N LEU A 124 -6.63 -19.95 1.42
CA LEU A 124 -8.03 -19.56 1.23
C LEU A 124 -8.59 -20.04 -0.11
N PHE A 125 -7.77 -20.02 -1.16
CA PHE A 125 -8.20 -20.29 -2.54
C PHE A 125 -7.53 -21.54 -3.13
N ASN A 126 -6.80 -22.31 -2.32
CA ASN A 126 -6.02 -23.46 -2.76
C ASN A 126 -5.08 -23.13 -3.94
N LEU A 127 -4.45 -21.96 -3.86
CA LEU A 127 -3.44 -21.55 -4.83
C LEU A 127 -2.08 -22.17 -4.44
N ASN A 128 -1.24 -22.41 -5.44
CA ASN A 128 0.14 -22.87 -5.27
C ASN A 128 1.12 -21.76 -5.66
N ILE A 129 0.87 -20.52 -5.20
CA ILE A 129 1.74 -19.39 -5.50
C ILE A 129 3.04 -19.54 -4.69
N ILE A 130 4.17 -19.50 -5.39
CA ILE A 130 5.48 -19.58 -4.76
C ILE A 130 5.91 -18.19 -4.34
N GLN A 131 6.21 -18.01 -3.06
CA GLN A 131 6.77 -16.78 -2.54
C GLN A 131 8.15 -16.49 -3.12
N LYS A 132 8.34 -15.30 -3.70
CA LYS A 132 9.67 -14.82 -4.06
C LYS A 132 10.39 -14.36 -2.80
N LYS A 133 11.54 -14.97 -2.52
CA LYS A 133 12.43 -14.54 -1.44
C LYS A 133 13.30 -13.38 -1.92
N ILE A 134 13.50 -12.40 -1.05
CA ILE A 134 14.42 -11.28 -1.28
C ILE A 134 15.36 -11.08 -0.11
N THR A 135 16.49 -10.46 -0.39
CA THR A 135 17.45 -9.94 0.58
C THR A 135 17.08 -8.51 0.91
N ILE A 136 16.81 -8.25 2.18
CA ILE A 136 16.53 -6.90 2.68
C ILE A 136 17.81 -6.33 3.29
N LEU A 137 18.23 -5.20 2.73
CA LEU A 137 19.35 -4.38 3.18
C LEU A 137 18.83 -3.18 3.97
N HIS A 138 19.69 -2.61 4.81
CA HIS A 138 19.35 -1.50 5.68
C HIS A 138 20.45 -0.44 5.65
N LYS A 139 20.07 0.83 5.63
CA LYS A 139 20.94 1.97 5.92
C LYS A 139 20.16 3.08 6.63
N THR A 140 20.87 3.92 7.34
CA THR A 140 20.32 5.13 7.95
C THR A 140 20.55 6.32 7.01
N CYS A 141 19.51 7.08 6.69
CA CYS A 141 19.62 8.25 5.82
C CYS A 141 18.43 9.21 5.99
N GLU A 142 18.53 10.39 5.35
CA GLU A 142 17.37 11.26 5.13
C GLU A 142 16.56 10.73 3.94
N LEU A 143 15.27 10.40 4.14
CA LEU A 143 14.44 9.78 3.10
C LEU A 143 14.23 10.69 1.87
N SER A 144 14.09 12.00 2.08
CA SER A 144 13.94 13.00 0.99
C SER A 144 15.12 13.01 0.03
N SER A 145 16.32 12.65 0.49
CA SER A 145 17.52 12.60 -0.35
C SER A 145 17.51 11.46 -1.38
N LEU A 146 16.61 10.49 -1.22
CA LEU A 146 16.53 9.31 -2.09
C LEU A 146 15.73 9.56 -3.38
N ASN A 147 15.01 10.68 -3.48
CA ASN A 147 14.14 11.00 -4.63
C ASN A 147 13.06 9.93 -4.96
N GLN A 148 12.68 9.13 -3.97
CA GLN A 148 11.71 8.03 -4.11
C GLN A 148 10.29 8.41 -3.67
N GLY A 149 10.03 9.71 -3.43
CA GLY A 149 8.75 10.20 -2.95
C GLY A 149 8.34 9.66 -1.57
N ILE A 150 9.34 9.51 -0.69
CA ILE A 150 9.21 9.11 0.72
C ILE A 150 9.77 10.23 1.62
N GLY A 151 9.45 10.17 2.91
CA GLY A 151 9.65 11.26 3.86
C GLY A 151 8.50 12.28 3.83
N ASP A 152 7.28 11.88 3.47
CA ASP A 152 6.18 12.81 3.22
C ASP A 152 5.84 13.74 4.40
N LEU A 153 6.06 13.30 5.65
CA LEU A 153 5.79 14.11 6.83
C LEU A 153 6.83 15.21 7.09
N THR A 154 7.96 15.20 6.38
CA THR A 154 8.97 16.27 6.44
C THR A 154 8.74 17.35 5.37
N TRP A 155 7.87 17.10 4.39
CA TRP A 155 7.57 18.08 3.34
C TRP A 155 6.94 19.34 3.92
N SER A 156 7.30 20.50 3.38
CA SER A 156 6.80 21.80 3.86
C SER A 156 5.27 21.89 3.89
N SER A 157 4.60 21.26 2.91
CA SER A 157 3.14 21.20 2.82
C SER A 157 2.46 20.40 3.95
N ASN A 158 3.18 19.45 4.56
CA ASN A 158 2.69 18.62 5.65
C ASN A 158 3.21 19.10 7.01
N LEU A 159 4.49 19.45 7.09
CA LEU A 159 5.19 19.89 8.30
C LEU A 159 4.76 21.30 8.75
N GLY A 160 4.51 22.19 7.79
CA GLY A 160 4.24 23.60 8.04
C GLY A 160 5.47 24.33 8.57
N GLN A 161 5.31 25.08 9.66
CA GLN A 161 6.38 25.88 10.29
C GLN A 161 7.13 25.13 11.41
N GLN A 162 6.84 23.84 11.62
CA GLN A 162 7.52 23.04 12.64
C GLN A 162 8.99 22.84 12.28
N VAL A 163 9.86 22.87 13.29
CA VAL A 163 11.29 22.58 13.15
C VAL A 163 11.56 21.16 13.65
N LEU A 164 12.28 20.37 12.85
CA LEU A 164 12.66 19.01 13.19
C LEU A 164 14.13 18.97 13.62
N ASP A 165 14.42 18.40 14.79
CA ASP A 165 15.80 18.20 15.25
C ASP A 165 16.56 17.16 14.41
N SER A 166 15.84 16.32 13.67
CA SER A 166 16.41 15.29 12.79
C SER A 166 15.36 14.79 11.82
N VAL A 167 15.80 14.53 10.59
CA VAL A 167 15.02 13.88 9.51
C VAL A 167 15.60 12.51 9.15
N ILE A 168 16.48 11.99 10.00
CA ILE A 168 17.16 10.71 9.79
C ILE A 168 16.22 9.56 10.10
N ASP A 169 16.23 8.57 9.22
CA ASP A 169 15.34 7.42 9.23
C ASP A 169 16.08 6.12 8.87
N SER A 170 15.42 5.00 9.15
CA SER A 170 15.85 3.66 8.75
C SER A 170 15.26 3.30 7.38
N TYR A 171 16.12 3.25 6.37
CA TYR A 171 15.75 2.90 5.00
C TYR A 171 16.06 1.44 4.71
N TYR A 172 15.01 0.69 4.40
CA TYR A 172 15.08 -0.72 4.00
C TYR A 172 14.93 -0.83 2.49
N PHE A 173 15.84 -1.57 1.85
CA PHE A 173 15.86 -1.72 0.39
C PHE A 173 16.31 -3.12 -0.02
N THR A 174 16.29 -3.41 -1.31
CA THR A 174 16.77 -4.68 -1.88
C THR A 174 17.48 -4.42 -3.21
N ASN A 175 18.36 -5.34 -3.57
CA ASN A 175 18.99 -5.37 -4.90
C ASN A 175 18.32 -6.41 -5.82
N ASP A 176 17.33 -7.17 -5.34
CA ASP A 176 16.66 -8.23 -6.11
C ASP A 176 15.66 -7.69 -7.14
N PHE A 177 15.32 -6.40 -7.03
CA PHE A 177 14.55 -5.65 -8.00
C PHE A 177 14.82 -4.15 -7.86
N GLU A 178 14.59 -3.41 -8.95
CA GLU A 178 14.63 -1.96 -8.93
C GLU A 178 13.37 -1.41 -8.24
N PHE A 179 13.53 -0.35 -7.44
CA PHE A 179 12.39 0.39 -6.92
C PHE A 179 11.53 0.86 -8.10
N PHE A 180 10.21 0.79 -7.98
CA PHE A 180 9.33 1.09 -9.11
C PHE A 180 8.98 2.58 -9.16
N TYR A 181 8.51 3.11 -8.03
CA TYR A 181 7.94 4.45 -7.95
C TYR A 181 9.02 5.54 -8.05
N ASN A 182 8.81 6.52 -8.94
CA ASN A 182 9.76 7.59 -9.28
C ASN A 182 11.09 7.18 -9.93
N THR A 183 11.34 5.87 -10.12
CA THR A 183 12.61 5.37 -10.69
C THR A 183 12.41 4.56 -11.96
N TYR A 184 11.25 3.93 -12.14
CA TYR A 184 10.97 3.16 -13.35
C TYR A 184 10.70 4.07 -14.56
N THR A 185 11.63 4.11 -15.51
CA THR A 185 11.42 4.72 -16.83
C THR A 185 10.48 3.86 -17.66
N ILE A 186 9.43 4.49 -18.19
CA ILE A 186 8.41 3.85 -19.03
C ILE A 186 8.96 3.69 -20.44
N LYS A 187 8.89 2.46 -20.96
CA LYS A 187 9.34 2.12 -22.31
C LYS A 187 8.44 1.05 -22.91
N ASN A 188 8.15 1.14 -24.20
CA ASN A 188 7.26 0.24 -24.92
C ASN A 188 7.89 -1.14 -25.18
N ASP A 189 9.22 -1.26 -25.09
CA ASP A 189 9.94 -2.52 -25.16
C ASP A 189 9.91 -3.32 -23.84
N LYS A 190 9.50 -2.68 -22.74
CA LYS A 190 9.43 -3.32 -21.43
C LYS A 190 8.15 -4.16 -21.26
N LYS A 191 8.20 -5.05 -20.27
CA LYS A 191 7.13 -6.02 -19.96
C LYS A 191 5.89 -5.39 -19.30
N ILE A 192 6.04 -4.20 -18.71
CA ILE A 192 4.96 -3.50 -18.01
C ILE A 192 4.30 -2.52 -18.97
N ARG A 193 2.98 -2.58 -19.06
CA ARG A 193 2.17 -1.66 -19.86
C ARG A 193 1.35 -0.75 -18.96
N PHE A 194 1.01 0.42 -19.49
CA PHE A 194 0.16 1.42 -18.85
C PHE A 194 -1.11 1.55 -19.68
N LEU A 195 -2.20 0.99 -19.15
CA LEU A 195 -3.50 1.02 -19.81
C LEU A 195 -4.34 2.15 -19.23
N ASN A 196 -5.12 2.82 -20.06
CA ASN A 196 -6.17 3.69 -19.54
C ASN A 196 -7.35 2.85 -18.98
N TYR A 197 -8.39 3.51 -18.48
CA TYR A 197 -9.50 2.84 -17.81
C TYR A 197 -10.46 2.10 -18.78
N ASP A 198 -10.28 2.29 -20.08
CA ASP A 198 -10.92 1.51 -21.15
C ASP A 198 -10.04 0.35 -21.63
N LEU A 199 -8.94 0.05 -20.92
CA LEU A 199 -7.94 -0.98 -21.23
C LEU A 199 -7.15 -0.74 -22.52
N ILE A 200 -7.09 0.49 -23.02
CA ILE A 200 -6.28 0.87 -24.18
C ILE A 200 -4.83 1.10 -23.71
N ASP A 201 -3.87 0.49 -24.40
CA ASP A 201 -2.44 0.64 -24.08
C ASP A 201 -1.91 2.01 -24.54
N GLU A 202 -1.51 2.84 -23.58
CA GLU A 202 -0.92 4.17 -23.80
C GLU A 202 0.58 4.21 -23.50
N THR A 203 1.23 3.05 -23.34
CA THR A 203 2.66 2.96 -22.97
C THR A 203 3.56 3.72 -23.94
N LEU A 204 3.30 3.63 -25.24
CA LEU A 204 4.08 4.33 -26.26
C LEU A 204 3.96 5.85 -26.15
N GLN A 205 2.78 6.36 -25.81
CA GLN A 205 2.58 7.81 -25.60
C GLN A 205 3.37 8.30 -24.39
N LEU A 206 3.37 7.55 -23.30
CA LEU A 206 4.14 7.87 -22.09
C LEU A 206 5.65 7.80 -22.34
N GLU A 207 6.12 6.79 -23.09
CA GLU A 207 7.53 6.70 -23.50
C GLU A 207 7.96 7.90 -24.34
N ASN A 208 7.18 8.30 -25.35
CA ASN A 208 7.49 9.45 -26.21
C ASN A 208 7.63 10.77 -25.41
N ASN A 209 6.97 10.85 -24.26
CA ASN A 209 7.05 11.98 -23.34
C ASN A 209 8.20 11.85 -22.32
N ASN A 210 9.02 10.78 -22.39
CA ASN A 210 10.07 10.44 -21.44
C ASN A 210 9.56 10.33 -19.98
N GLU A 211 8.35 9.80 -19.81
CA GLU A 211 7.72 9.69 -18.50
C GLU A 211 8.34 8.58 -17.64
N PHE A 212 8.21 8.76 -16.33
CA PHE A 212 8.57 7.78 -15.31
C PHE A 212 7.35 7.45 -14.47
N ALA A 213 7.36 6.29 -13.79
CA ALA A 213 6.25 5.83 -12.95
C ALA A 213 6.13 6.66 -11.64
N ASN A 214 5.72 7.92 -11.78
CA ASN A 214 5.40 8.83 -10.68
C ASN A 214 3.92 8.82 -10.35
N TRP A 215 3.53 9.57 -9.31
CA TRP A 215 2.15 9.61 -8.82
C TRP A 215 1.14 9.99 -9.89
N ASN A 216 1.47 10.95 -10.76
CA ASN A 216 0.58 11.42 -11.81
C ASN A 216 0.29 10.34 -12.84
N ILE A 217 1.24 9.45 -13.10
CA ILE A 217 1.06 8.30 -13.98
C ILE A 217 0.34 7.18 -13.25
N ILE A 218 0.88 6.69 -12.14
CA ILE A 218 0.37 5.47 -11.48
C ILE A 218 -1.05 5.63 -10.91
N SER A 219 -1.50 6.87 -10.69
CA SER A 219 -2.87 7.16 -10.22
C SER A 219 -3.90 7.31 -11.33
N LYS A 220 -3.45 7.42 -12.60
CA LYS A 220 -4.32 7.59 -13.77
C LYS A 220 -4.36 6.37 -14.69
N TYR A 221 -3.36 5.49 -14.57
CA TYR A 221 -3.20 4.33 -15.43
C TYR A 221 -3.30 3.04 -14.63
N ILE A 222 -3.78 2.00 -15.32
CA ILE A 222 -3.71 0.61 -14.87
C ILE A 222 -2.33 0.08 -15.25
N ILE A 223 -1.58 -0.37 -14.25
CA ILE A 223 -0.31 -1.04 -14.48
C ILE A 223 -0.62 -2.49 -14.83
N TYR A 224 -0.35 -2.87 -16.07
CA TYR A 224 -0.61 -4.21 -16.59
C TYR A 224 0.68 -4.97 -16.83
N LYS A 225 0.67 -6.26 -16.49
CA LYS A 225 1.76 -7.16 -16.88
C LYS A 225 1.25 -8.57 -17.16
N LYS A 226 1.73 -9.12 -18.26
CA LYS A 226 1.57 -10.53 -18.63
C LYS A 226 2.90 -11.25 -18.52
N ASN A 227 3.01 -12.16 -17.58
CA ASN A 227 4.20 -12.95 -17.34
C ASN A 227 4.24 -14.14 -18.29
N VAL A 228 5.42 -14.41 -18.86
CA VAL A 228 5.64 -15.49 -19.84
C VAL A 228 6.18 -16.78 -19.21
N THR A 229 6.35 -16.79 -17.89
CA THR A 229 6.91 -17.90 -17.12
C THR A 229 5.90 -19.02 -16.88
N ASN A 230 6.37 -20.19 -16.43
CA ASN A 230 5.55 -21.34 -16.00
C ASN A 230 4.76 -21.03 -14.70
N LEU A 231 4.01 -19.94 -14.70
CA LEU A 231 3.11 -19.57 -13.61
C LEU A 231 1.72 -20.19 -13.84
N PRO A 232 0.94 -20.39 -12.77
CA PRO A 232 -0.48 -20.69 -12.90
C PRO A 232 -1.15 -19.64 -13.80
N LYS A 233 -1.96 -20.10 -14.77
CA LYS A 233 -2.71 -19.25 -15.71
C LYS A 233 -3.87 -18.54 -15.00
N ILE A 234 -3.53 -17.68 -14.06
CA ILE A 234 -4.44 -16.93 -13.21
C ILE A 234 -4.35 -15.47 -13.64
N LYS A 235 -5.51 -14.87 -13.91
CA LYS A 235 -5.68 -13.44 -14.14
C LYS A 235 -6.20 -12.78 -12.86
N VAL A 236 -5.49 -11.75 -12.40
CA VAL A 236 -5.84 -11.05 -11.16
C VAL A 236 -5.99 -9.55 -11.35
N ILE A 237 -6.88 -8.96 -10.57
CA ILE A 237 -6.89 -7.51 -10.31
C ILE A 237 -6.36 -7.27 -8.91
N ILE A 238 -5.47 -6.29 -8.78
CA ILE A 238 -4.99 -5.77 -7.50
C ILE A 238 -5.40 -4.31 -7.41
N PHE A 239 -6.40 -4.02 -6.58
CA PHE A 239 -6.70 -2.67 -6.12
C PHE A 239 -5.71 -2.29 -5.03
N TYR A 240 -5.07 -1.13 -5.13
CA TYR A 240 -4.03 -0.74 -4.18
C TYR A 240 -3.99 0.76 -3.92
N ASP A 241 -3.39 1.13 -2.79
CA ASP A 241 -3.00 2.50 -2.47
C ASP A 241 -1.46 2.66 -2.42
N SER A 242 -0.99 3.82 -1.98
CA SER A 242 0.44 4.14 -1.95
C SER A 242 1.27 3.21 -1.04
N PHE A 243 0.65 2.40 -0.17
CA PHE A 243 1.38 1.50 0.72
C PHE A 243 2.07 0.36 -0.05
N LEU A 244 1.63 0.01 -1.26
CA LEU A 244 2.30 -1.04 -2.04
C LEU A 244 3.48 -0.56 -2.90
N LEU A 245 3.71 0.75 -3.02
CA LEU A 245 4.62 1.29 -4.06
C LEU A 245 6.06 0.78 -3.97
N ASN A 246 6.59 0.58 -2.76
CA ASN A 246 7.96 0.12 -2.56
C ASN A 246 8.15 -1.40 -2.81
N ILE A 247 7.07 -2.16 -2.97
CA ILE A 247 7.09 -3.62 -3.12
C ILE A 247 6.31 -4.10 -4.35
N LEU A 248 5.75 -3.16 -5.12
CA LEU A 248 4.97 -3.40 -6.34
C LEU A 248 5.65 -4.39 -7.32
N PRO A 249 6.98 -4.34 -7.55
CA PRO A 249 7.67 -5.31 -8.39
C PRO A 249 7.45 -6.78 -7.97
N LEU A 250 7.32 -7.09 -6.68
CA LEU A 250 7.08 -8.47 -6.25
C LEU A 250 5.69 -8.95 -6.67
N TYR A 251 4.67 -8.09 -6.54
CA TYR A 251 3.30 -8.43 -6.93
C TYR A 251 3.20 -8.65 -8.44
N LEU A 252 3.87 -7.83 -9.24
CA LEU A 252 3.91 -7.95 -10.71
C LEU A 252 4.54 -9.26 -11.23
N GLU A 253 5.17 -10.08 -10.40
CA GLU A 253 5.76 -11.36 -10.79
C GLU A 253 4.94 -12.58 -10.32
N LEU A 254 3.85 -12.40 -9.56
CA LEU A 254 3.17 -13.50 -8.87
C LEU A 254 2.27 -14.37 -9.76
N PHE A 255 1.57 -13.75 -10.71
CA PHE A 255 0.52 -14.40 -11.50
C PHE A 255 0.79 -14.25 -12.99
N TYR A 256 0.13 -15.07 -13.80
CA TYR A 256 0.28 -15.01 -15.25
C TYR A 256 -0.15 -13.66 -15.84
N GLU A 257 -1.25 -13.08 -15.35
CA GLU A 257 -1.78 -11.82 -15.86
C GLU A 257 -2.27 -10.94 -14.70
N ILE A 258 -1.78 -9.70 -14.64
CA ILE A 258 -1.94 -8.83 -13.48
C ILE A 258 -2.34 -7.43 -13.93
N TYR A 259 -3.40 -6.91 -13.33
CA TYR A 259 -3.86 -5.54 -13.47
C TYR A 259 -3.79 -4.86 -12.11
N MET A 260 -2.89 -3.90 -11.92
CA MET A 260 -2.82 -3.11 -10.70
C MET A 260 -3.49 -1.75 -10.92
N ILE A 261 -4.51 -1.47 -10.12
CA ILE A 261 -5.37 -0.30 -10.26
C ILE A 261 -5.30 0.50 -8.96
N LYS A 262 -4.87 1.77 -9.05
CA LYS A 262 -4.86 2.69 -7.91
C LYS A 262 -6.30 3.18 -7.68
N GLU A 263 -7.10 2.34 -7.07
CA GLU A 263 -8.48 2.63 -6.71
C GLU A 263 -8.93 1.73 -5.57
N ILE A 264 -10.09 2.03 -5.00
CA ILE A 264 -10.82 1.10 -4.16
C ILE A 264 -11.43 -0.03 -5.00
N TYR A 265 -11.81 -1.13 -4.35
CA TYR A 265 -12.57 -2.20 -4.98
C TYR A 265 -13.70 -1.67 -5.89
N SER A 266 -13.72 -2.13 -7.15
CA SER A 266 -14.66 -1.66 -8.17
C SER A 266 -15.19 -2.80 -9.03
N ASN A 267 -16.51 -3.04 -8.97
CA ASN A 267 -17.18 -4.04 -9.81
C ASN A 267 -17.11 -3.71 -11.30
N THR A 268 -16.96 -2.43 -11.66
CA THR A 268 -16.80 -2.00 -13.05
C THR A 268 -15.55 -2.63 -13.67
N PHE A 269 -14.39 -2.49 -13.01
CA PHE A 269 -13.15 -3.09 -13.49
C PHE A 269 -13.16 -4.62 -13.44
N ILE A 270 -13.76 -5.20 -12.40
CA ILE A 270 -13.89 -6.65 -12.28
C ILE A 270 -14.69 -7.22 -13.47
N ASN A 271 -15.80 -6.57 -13.83
CA ASN A 271 -16.62 -6.98 -14.96
C ASN A 271 -15.94 -6.74 -16.32
N LEU A 272 -15.18 -5.65 -16.44
CA LEU A 272 -14.46 -5.28 -17.66
C LEU A 272 -13.31 -6.25 -17.95
N ILE A 273 -12.46 -6.51 -16.95
CA ILE A 273 -11.23 -7.32 -17.08
C ILE A 273 -11.54 -8.83 -17.00
N LYS A 274 -12.61 -9.21 -16.30
CA LYS A 274 -13.02 -10.60 -16.04
C LYS A 274 -11.90 -11.40 -15.38
N SER A 275 -11.45 -10.95 -14.22
CA SER A 275 -10.40 -11.60 -13.42
C SER A 275 -10.90 -12.85 -12.70
N ASP A 276 -9.99 -13.80 -12.45
CA ASP A 276 -10.26 -15.00 -11.64
C ASP A 276 -10.30 -14.68 -10.14
N TYR A 277 -9.41 -13.77 -9.71
CA TYR A 277 -9.27 -13.31 -8.33
C TYR A 277 -9.11 -11.80 -8.25
N VAL A 278 -9.58 -11.23 -7.13
CA VAL A 278 -9.49 -9.80 -6.84
C VAL A 278 -8.84 -9.60 -5.48
N PHE A 279 -7.78 -8.81 -5.43
CA PHE A 279 -7.13 -8.48 -4.17
C PHE A 279 -7.19 -6.97 -3.96
N GLU A 280 -7.52 -6.54 -2.75
CA GLU A 280 -7.51 -5.13 -2.39
C GLU A 280 -6.51 -4.90 -1.26
N PHE A 281 -5.66 -3.91 -1.42
CA PHE A 281 -4.69 -3.46 -0.43
C PHE A 281 -5.02 -2.04 -0.04
N ARG A 282 -5.32 -1.84 1.23
CA ARG A 282 -5.78 -0.54 1.72
C ARG A 282 -5.25 -0.26 3.13
N VAL A 283 -4.84 0.98 3.39
CA VAL A 283 -4.61 1.45 4.76
C VAL A 283 -5.93 1.65 5.50
N GLU A 284 -5.92 1.33 6.79
CA GLU A 284 -7.09 1.31 7.67
C GLU A 284 -7.88 2.63 7.70
N ARG A 285 -7.21 3.79 7.73
CA ARG A 285 -7.87 5.10 7.65
C ARG A 285 -8.77 5.31 6.44
N PHE A 286 -8.55 4.57 5.33
CA PHE A 286 -9.39 4.64 4.14
C PHE A 286 -10.58 3.66 4.16
N LEU A 287 -10.80 2.91 5.25
CA LEU A 287 -12.00 2.09 5.41
C LEU A 287 -13.24 2.91 5.82
N ALA A 288 -13.04 4.07 6.45
CA ALA A 288 -14.10 5.03 6.77
C ALA A 288 -14.76 5.60 5.51
#